data_AF-A0A0F8YB09-F1
#
_entry.id   AF-A0A0F8YB09-F1
#
_cell.length_a   1.000
_cell.length_b   1.000
_cell.length_c   1.000
_cell.angle_alpha   90.00
_cell.angle_beta   90.00
_cell.angle_gamma   90.00
#
_symmetry.space_group_name_H-M   'P 1'
#
loop_
_entity.id
_entity.type
_entity.pdbx_description
1 polymer ?
#
loop_
_entity_poly.entity_id
_entity_poly.type
_entity_poly.pdbx_seq_one_letter_code
_entity_poly.pdbx_strand_id
1 'polypeptide(L)'
;LKKRRKEMKIKYNKEYRKKNRLKMNKYDNQYKKRRKEEDPEYRMGRILRHYFRQTLLTYTKTGKIMPSNSYGINFKAITRHLKPLPKDFSKYHVHHIRPLHTFNFINKDGSTNLKEVKKAWEPKNLKLLTIEEHRRINHWKL
;
A
#
# COMPACT_ATOMS: atom_id res chain seq x y z
N LEU A 1 21.95 -8.92 -37.26
CA LEU A 1 22.60 -9.63 -36.11
C LEU A 1 22.22 -9.14 -34.70
N LYS A 2 22.23 -7.83 -34.41
CA LYS A 2 21.94 -7.30 -33.05
C LYS A 2 20.53 -7.66 -32.52
N LYS A 3 19.50 -7.59 -33.37
CA LYS A 3 18.09 -7.90 -33.01
C LYS A 3 17.91 -9.37 -32.56
N ARG A 4 18.41 -10.32 -33.37
CA ARG A 4 18.38 -11.77 -33.07
C ARG A 4 19.11 -12.12 -31.76
N ARG A 5 20.26 -11.50 -31.47
CA ARG A 5 20.97 -11.68 -30.19
C ARG A 5 20.15 -11.17 -28.99
N LYS A 6 19.48 -10.02 -29.14
CA LYS A 6 18.59 -9.45 -28.10
C LYS A 6 17.40 -10.39 -27.81
N GLU A 7 16.77 -10.92 -28.85
CA GLU A 7 15.65 -11.87 -28.73
C GLU A 7 16.08 -13.17 -28.04
N MET A 8 17.23 -13.75 -28.42
CA MET A 8 17.78 -14.93 -27.75
C MET A 8 18.06 -14.69 -26.27
N LYS A 9 18.63 -13.53 -25.91
CA LYS A 9 18.85 -13.15 -24.50
C LYS A 9 17.54 -13.02 -23.72
N ILE A 10 16.50 -12.43 -24.31
CA ILE A 10 15.17 -12.33 -23.68
C ILE A 10 14.58 -13.73 -23.45
N LYS A 11 14.63 -14.61 -24.46
CA LYS A 11 14.13 -15.99 -24.36
C LYS A 11 14.86 -16.76 -23.27
N TYR A 12 16.20 -16.74 -23.29
CA TYR A 12 17.04 -17.37 -22.27
C TYR A 12 16.70 -16.87 -20.86
N ASN A 13 16.61 -15.55 -20.67
CA ASN A 13 16.26 -14.97 -19.37
C ASN A 13 14.86 -15.40 -18.90
N LYS A 14 13.90 -15.52 -19.82
CA LYS A 14 12.54 -15.98 -19.51
C LYS A 14 12.54 -17.44 -19.07
N GLU A 15 13.25 -18.30 -19.78
CA GLU A 15 13.40 -19.73 -19.45
C GLU A 15 14.15 -19.93 -18.13
N TYR A 16 15.24 -19.21 -17.93
CA TYR A 16 16.00 -19.21 -16.67
C TYR A 16 15.12 -18.81 -15.48
N ARG A 17 14.35 -17.71 -15.61
CA ARG A 17 13.42 -17.27 -14.56
C ARG A 17 12.33 -18.29 -14.29
N LYS A 18 11.81 -18.96 -15.33
CA LYS A 18 10.80 -20.03 -15.17
C LYS A 18 11.40 -21.22 -14.41
N LYS A 19 12.58 -21.70 -14.82
CA LYS A 19 13.28 -22.84 -14.20
C LYS A 19 13.68 -22.56 -12.75
N ASN A 20 14.10 -21.33 -12.45
CA ASN A 20 14.61 -20.93 -11.14
C ASN A 20 13.59 -20.19 -10.27
N ARG A 21 12.31 -20.18 -10.65
CA ARG A 21 11.25 -19.38 -10.00
C ARG A 21 11.20 -19.59 -8.48
N LEU A 22 11.27 -20.83 -8.01
CA LEU A 22 11.21 -21.15 -6.59
C LEU A 22 12.41 -20.58 -5.81
N LYS A 23 13.62 -20.75 -6.34
CA LYS A 23 14.86 -20.21 -5.75
C LYS A 23 14.83 -18.69 -5.69
N MET A 24 14.43 -18.04 -6.79
CA MET A 24 14.28 -16.58 -6.85
C MET A 24 13.23 -16.08 -5.86
N ASN A 25 12.07 -16.74 -5.79
CA ASN A 25 11.03 -16.39 -4.82
C ASN A 25 11.50 -16.53 -3.37
N LYS A 26 12.27 -17.59 -3.05
CA LYS A 26 12.85 -17.79 -1.72
C LYS A 26 13.77 -16.63 -1.34
N TYR A 27 14.69 -16.28 -2.24
CA TYR A 27 15.61 -15.16 -2.05
C TYR A 27 14.86 -13.82 -1.87
N ASP A 28 13.91 -13.53 -2.76
CA ASP A 28 13.08 -12.33 -2.70
C ASP A 28 12.29 -12.23 -1.39
N ASN A 29 11.73 -13.36 -0.92
CA ASN A 29 10.97 -13.41 0.32
C ASN A 29 11.87 -13.17 1.53
N GLN A 30 13.07 -13.76 1.57
CA GLN A 30 14.06 -13.52 2.62
C GLN A 30 14.50 -12.04 2.65
N TYR A 31 14.85 -11.48 1.49
CA TYR A 31 15.20 -10.06 1.37
C TYR A 31 14.06 -9.15 1.84
N LYS A 32 12.82 -9.41 1.41
CA LYS A 32 11.64 -8.64 1.83
C LYS A 32 11.35 -8.79 3.32
N LYS A 33 11.62 -9.95 3.93
CA LYS A 33 11.47 -10.17 5.37
C LYS A 33 12.48 -9.31 6.13
N ARG A 34 13.76 -9.48 5.83
CA ARG A 34 14.86 -8.72 6.43
C ARG A 34 14.65 -7.21 6.32
N ARG A 35 14.31 -6.72 5.12
CA ARG A 35 14.05 -5.28 4.91
C ARG A 35 12.87 -4.75 5.73
N LYS A 36 11.84 -5.54 6.03
CA LYS A 36 10.75 -5.08 6.93
C LYS A 36 11.20 -4.92 8.38
N GLU A 37 12.18 -5.71 8.79
CA GLU A 37 12.73 -5.71 10.15
C GLU A 37 13.71 -4.54 10.31
N GLU A 38 14.55 -4.30 9.31
CA GLU A 38 15.61 -3.27 9.33
C GLU A 38 15.12 -1.85 8.94
N ASP A 39 14.07 -1.74 8.12
CA ASP A 39 13.60 -0.47 7.54
C ASP A 39 12.11 -0.23 7.91
N PRO A 40 11.84 0.47 9.04
CA PRO A 40 10.48 0.82 9.47
C PRO A 40 9.70 1.63 8.43
N GLU A 41 10.38 2.46 7.63
CA GLU A 41 9.71 3.25 6.58
C GLU A 41 9.22 2.35 5.44
N TYR A 42 10.04 1.37 5.04
CA TYR A 42 9.65 0.34 4.08
C TYR A 42 8.46 -0.48 4.59
N ARG A 43 8.47 -0.84 5.88
CA ARG A 43 7.36 -1.55 6.54
C ARG A 43 6.09 -0.70 6.52
N MET A 44 6.14 0.55 6.97
CA MET A 44 5.00 1.47 6.96
C MET A 44 4.45 1.68 5.54
N GLY A 45 5.32 1.93 4.56
CA GLY A 45 4.91 2.10 3.16
C GLY A 45 4.21 0.86 2.59
N ARG A 46 4.56 -0.35 3.05
CA ARG A 46 3.84 -1.57 2.68
C ARG A 46 2.46 -1.66 3.34
N ILE A 47 2.35 -1.29 4.61
CA ILE A 47 1.07 -1.26 5.34
C ILE A 47 0.11 -0.28 4.65
N LEU A 48 0.56 0.94 4.38
CA LEU A 48 -0.24 1.96 3.69
C LEU A 48 -0.72 1.49 2.32
N ARG A 49 0.15 0.88 1.50
CA ARG A 49 -0.25 0.32 0.19
C ARG A 49 -1.29 -0.79 0.32
N HIS A 50 -1.15 -1.64 1.33
CA HIS A 50 -2.11 -2.72 1.58
C HIS A 50 -3.48 -2.15 1.96
N TYR A 51 -3.53 -1.26 2.94
CA TYR A 51 -4.78 -0.61 3.36
C TYR A 51 -5.42 0.22 2.25
N PHE A 52 -4.62 0.96 1.47
CA PHE A 52 -5.12 1.71 0.32
C PHE A 52 -5.79 0.80 -0.70
N ARG A 53 -5.17 -0.34 -1.01
CA ARG A 53 -5.77 -1.34 -1.90
C ARG A 53 -7.09 -1.86 -1.33
N GLN A 54 -7.15 -2.18 -0.03
CA GLN A 54 -8.40 -2.63 0.60
C GLN A 54 -9.49 -1.56 0.53
N THR A 55 -9.17 -0.29 0.82
CA THR A 55 -10.11 0.82 0.66
C THR A 55 -10.68 0.89 -0.75
N LEU A 56 -9.84 0.79 -1.78
CA LEU A 56 -10.32 0.81 -3.16
C LEU A 56 -11.21 -0.40 -3.48
N LEU A 57 -10.86 -1.60 -3.01
CA LEU A 57 -11.68 -2.81 -3.20
C LEU A 57 -13.04 -2.70 -2.50
N THR A 58 -13.09 -2.09 -1.32
CA THR A 58 -14.32 -1.96 -0.53
C THR A 58 -15.23 -0.85 -1.05
N TYR A 59 -14.66 0.30 -1.42
CA TYR A 59 -15.44 1.52 -1.63
C TYR A 59 -15.52 2.01 -3.08
N THR A 60 -14.92 1.30 -4.05
CA THR A 60 -15.03 1.64 -5.48
C THR A 60 -15.62 0.48 -6.28
N LYS A 61 -16.28 0.78 -7.40
CA LYS A 61 -16.92 -0.23 -8.27
C LYS A 61 -15.98 -0.91 -9.27
N THR A 62 -14.81 -0.33 -9.53
CA THR A 62 -13.93 -0.77 -10.64
C THR A 62 -13.03 -1.93 -10.24
N GLY A 63 -13.05 -3.01 -11.01
CA GLY A 63 -12.16 -4.17 -10.80
C GLY A 63 -10.67 -3.91 -11.04
N LYS A 64 -10.31 -2.82 -11.73
CA LYS A 64 -8.91 -2.46 -12.02
C LYS A 64 -8.45 -1.26 -11.19
N ILE A 65 -7.61 -1.55 -10.20
CA ILE A 65 -6.93 -0.53 -9.38
C ILE A 65 -5.76 0.07 -10.17
N MET A 66 -5.74 1.40 -10.27
CA MET A 66 -4.65 2.14 -10.92
C MET A 66 -3.41 2.23 -10.01
N PRO A 67 -2.25 2.65 -10.52
CA PRO A 67 -1.12 3.01 -9.67
C PRO A 67 -1.49 4.12 -8.69
N SER A 68 -0.90 4.11 -7.48
CA SER A 68 -1.20 5.09 -6.42
C SER A 68 -0.99 6.55 -6.86
N ASN A 69 -0.03 6.81 -7.74
CA ASN A 69 0.25 8.14 -8.28
C ASN A 69 -0.93 8.69 -9.11
N SER A 70 -1.71 7.83 -9.77
CA SER A 70 -2.92 8.22 -10.51
C SER A 70 -4.03 8.73 -9.58
N TYR A 71 -3.99 8.36 -8.31
CA TYR A 71 -4.88 8.87 -7.26
C TYR A 71 -4.28 10.08 -6.51
N GLY A 72 -3.09 10.56 -6.91
CA GLY A 72 -2.39 11.64 -6.23
C GLY A 72 -1.81 11.27 -4.86
N ILE A 73 -1.56 9.98 -4.61
CA ILE A 73 -1.12 9.47 -3.31
C ILE A 73 0.39 9.36 -3.23
N ASN A 74 0.99 10.05 -2.25
CA ASN A 74 2.42 9.97 -1.96
C ASN A 74 2.68 9.27 -0.63
N PHE A 75 2.86 7.95 -0.67
CA PHE A 75 3.11 7.15 0.55
C PHE A 75 4.40 7.57 1.28
N LYS A 76 5.42 8.10 0.59
CA LYS A 76 6.62 8.61 1.27
C LYS A 76 6.32 9.85 2.11
N ALA A 77 5.42 10.73 1.64
CA ALA A 77 4.99 11.88 2.42
C ALA A 77 4.16 11.45 3.63
N ILE A 78 3.24 10.50 3.45
CA ILE A 78 2.44 9.93 4.56
C ILE A 78 3.35 9.26 5.60
N THR A 79 4.29 8.41 5.19
CA THR A 79 5.24 7.76 6.11
C THR A 79 6.06 8.78 6.89
N ARG A 80 6.49 9.89 6.26
CA ARG A 80 7.20 10.98 6.96
C ARG A 80 6.33 11.69 7.99
N HIS A 81 5.06 11.92 7.68
CA HIS A 81 4.10 12.53 8.61
C HIS A 81 3.79 11.64 9.82
N LEU A 82 3.76 10.33 9.63
CA LEU A 82 3.49 9.36 10.69
C LEU A 82 4.70 9.10 11.61
N LYS A 83 5.81 9.83 11.47
CA LYS A 83 6.97 9.71 12.36
C LYS A 83 6.63 10.29 13.75
N PRO A 84 7.22 9.74 14.84
CA PRO A 84 8.16 8.61 14.86
C PRO A 84 7.47 7.27 14.59
N LEU A 85 8.17 6.36 13.88
CA LEU A 85 7.65 5.02 13.60
C LEU A 85 8.02 4.05 14.73
N PRO A 86 7.11 3.15 15.14
CA PRO A 86 7.37 2.20 16.21
C PRO A 86 8.33 1.12 15.74
N LYS A 87 9.14 0.58 16.67
CA LYS A 87 9.92 -0.65 16.42
C LYS A 87 8.98 -1.85 16.26
N ASP A 88 7.97 -1.94 17.12
CA ASP A 88 6.97 -3.00 17.11
C ASP A 88 5.62 -2.49 16.56
N PHE A 89 5.37 -2.72 15.27
CA PHE A 89 4.11 -2.38 14.63
C PHE A 89 2.94 -3.28 15.05
N SER A 90 3.17 -4.39 15.75
CA SER A 90 2.06 -5.28 16.17
C SER A 90 1.11 -4.61 17.16
N LYS A 91 1.55 -3.51 17.78
CA LYS A 91 0.80 -2.73 18.77
C LYS A 91 0.15 -1.47 18.18
N TYR A 92 0.33 -1.18 16.89
CA TYR A 92 -0.08 0.09 16.29
C TYR A 92 -0.89 -0.10 15.01
N HIS A 93 -1.93 0.71 14.83
CA HIS A 93 -2.77 0.78 13.63
C HIS A 93 -2.69 2.18 13.00
N VAL A 94 -2.72 2.22 11.67
CA VAL A 94 -2.97 3.47 10.94
C VAL A 94 -4.47 3.75 10.97
N HIS A 95 -4.85 4.86 11.59
CA HIS A 95 -6.23 5.27 11.77
C HIS A 95 -6.54 6.50 10.93
N HIS A 96 -7.75 6.56 10.36
CA HIS A 96 -8.23 7.73 9.64
C HIS A 96 -9.00 8.63 10.60
N ILE A 97 -8.60 9.90 10.74
CA ILE A 97 -9.26 10.88 11.62
C ILE A 97 -10.72 11.07 11.18
N ARG A 98 -10.93 11.38 9.90
CA ARG A 98 -12.24 11.31 9.25
C ARG A 98 -12.43 9.88 8.71
N PRO A 99 -13.47 9.14 9.14
CA PRO A 99 -13.66 7.74 8.74
C PRO A 99 -13.87 7.57 7.22
N LEU A 100 -13.37 6.47 6.67
CA LEU A 100 -13.43 6.16 5.23
C LEU A 100 -14.86 6.18 4.66
N HIS A 101 -15.84 5.64 5.38
CA HIS A 101 -17.23 5.58 4.93
C HIS A 101 -17.89 6.96 4.76
N THR A 102 -17.28 8.03 5.29
CA THR A 102 -17.81 9.40 5.16
C THR A 102 -17.35 10.10 3.87
N PHE A 103 -16.48 9.48 3.08
CA PHE A 103 -16.01 10.02 1.80
C PHE A 103 -16.84 9.47 0.65
N ASN A 104 -17.16 10.31 -0.34
CA ASN A 104 -17.86 9.86 -1.53
C ASN A 104 -16.86 9.40 -2.61
N PHE A 105 -16.46 8.13 -2.56
CA PHE A 105 -15.47 7.57 -3.47
C PHE A 105 -15.98 7.28 -4.90
N ILE A 106 -17.28 7.43 -5.15
CA ILE A 106 -17.90 7.13 -6.44
C ILE A 106 -18.64 8.37 -6.95
N ASN A 107 -18.35 8.77 -8.19
CA ASN A 107 -19.05 9.86 -8.86
C ASN A 107 -20.45 9.40 -9.32
N LYS A 108 -21.31 10.36 -9.72
CA LYS A 108 -22.67 10.06 -10.22
C LYS A 108 -22.67 9.10 -11.41
N ASP A 109 -21.63 9.15 -12.24
CA ASP A 109 -21.43 8.28 -13.41
C ASP A 109 -20.83 6.89 -13.08
N GLY A 110 -20.60 6.59 -11.80
CA GLY A 110 -20.00 5.33 -11.35
C GLY A 110 -18.47 5.28 -11.40
N SER A 111 -17.79 6.32 -11.90
CA SER A 111 -16.33 6.41 -11.89
C SER A 111 -15.77 6.69 -10.49
N THR A 112 -14.48 6.42 -10.28
CA THR A 112 -13.83 6.71 -8.98
C THR A 112 -13.61 8.21 -8.81
N ASN A 113 -14.06 8.76 -7.67
CA ASN A 113 -13.82 10.15 -7.30
C ASN A 113 -12.39 10.33 -6.76
N LEU A 114 -11.45 10.65 -7.65
CA LEU A 114 -10.03 10.80 -7.31
C LEU A 114 -9.77 11.89 -6.26
N LYS A 115 -10.58 12.96 -6.22
CA LYS A 115 -10.42 14.05 -5.23
C LYS A 115 -10.74 13.55 -3.83
N GLU A 116 -11.82 12.79 -3.65
CA GLU A 116 -12.19 12.21 -2.35
C GLU A 116 -11.22 11.11 -1.92
N VAL A 117 -10.74 10.27 -2.85
CA VAL A 117 -9.67 9.30 -2.57
C VAL A 117 -8.41 10.00 -2.07
N LYS A 118 -7.98 11.08 -2.74
CA LYS A 118 -6.82 11.86 -2.32
C LYS A 118 -7.01 12.43 -0.92
N LYS A 119 -8.14 13.11 -0.65
CA LYS A 119 -8.46 13.69 0.66
C LYS A 119 -8.45 12.66 1.79
N ALA A 120 -9.03 11.48 1.57
CA ALA A 120 -9.07 10.41 2.56
C ALA A 120 -7.67 9.97 2.99
N TRP A 121 -6.71 10.02 2.07
CA TRP A 121 -5.33 9.57 2.26
C TRP A 121 -4.33 10.73 2.40
N GLU A 122 -4.79 11.95 2.60
CA GLU A 122 -3.90 13.06 2.95
C GLU A 122 -3.23 12.79 4.30
N PRO A 123 -1.94 13.15 4.49
CA PRO A 123 -1.23 12.89 5.74
C PRO A 123 -2.00 13.39 6.97
N LYS A 124 -2.58 14.60 6.90
CA LYS A 124 -3.37 15.19 7.99
C LYS A 124 -4.62 14.39 8.39
N ASN A 125 -5.11 13.48 7.54
CA ASN A 125 -6.24 12.61 7.85
C ASN A 125 -5.81 11.26 8.45
N LEU A 126 -4.50 11.02 8.59
CA LEU A 126 -3.96 9.75 9.06
C LEU A 126 -3.20 9.97 10.36
N LYS A 127 -3.47 9.12 11.35
CA LYS A 127 -2.72 9.05 12.61
C LYS A 127 -2.25 7.63 12.85
N LEU A 128 -1.09 7.50 13.49
CA LEU A 128 -0.66 6.22 14.04
C LEU A 128 -1.13 6.15 15.49
N LEU A 129 -1.94 5.14 15.80
CA LEU A 129 -2.48 4.93 17.14
C LEU A 129 -2.08 3.56 17.64
N THR A 130 -1.97 3.41 18.95
CA THR A 130 -1.93 2.08 19.55
C THR A 130 -3.25 1.35 19.32
N ILE A 131 -3.23 0.02 19.36
CA ILE A 131 -4.45 -0.80 19.26
C ILE A 131 -5.45 -0.41 20.37
N GLU A 132 -4.94 -0.10 21.57
CA GLU A 132 -5.77 0.29 22.70
C GLU A 132 -6.48 1.63 22.47
N GLU A 133 -5.76 2.66 22.04
CA GLU A 133 -6.36 3.95 21.68
C GLU A 133 -7.40 3.81 20.57
N HIS A 134 -7.10 3.00 19.55
CA HIS A 134 -8.02 2.76 18.45
C HIS A 134 -9.29 2.05 18.93
N ARG A 135 -9.18 1.07 19.84
CA ARG A 135 -10.35 0.43 20.48
C ARG A 135 -11.16 1.44 21.26
N ARG A 136 -10.54 2.28 22.09
CA ARG A 136 -11.24 3.35 22.83
C ARG A 136 -12.03 4.24 21.87
N ILE A 137 -11.42 4.79 20.83
CA ILE A 137 -12.12 5.67 19.87
C ILE A 137 -13.35 5.01 19.21
N ASN A 138 -13.27 3.71 18.90
CA ASN A 138 -14.37 3.00 18.25
C ASN A 138 -15.42 2.46 19.24
N HIS A 139 -15.06 2.17 20.48
CA HIS A 139 -15.98 1.63 21.48
C HIS A 139 -16.97 2.67 22.01
N TRP A 140 -16.66 3.97 21.89
CA TRP A 140 -17.60 5.06 22.18
C TRP A 140 -18.58 5.35 21.03
N LYS A 141 -18.51 4.61 19.92
CA LYS A 141 -19.36 4.79 18.73
C LYS A 141 -20.36 3.65 18.51
N LEU A 142 -20.40 2.67 19.42
CA LEU A 142 -21.41 1.62 19.51
C LEU A 142 -22.25 1.86 20.76
#